data_AF-A0A967SQK8-F1
#
_entry.id   AF-A0A967SQK8-F1
#
_cell.length_a   1.000
_cell.length_b   1.000
_cell.length_c   1.000
_cell.angle_alpha   90.00
_cell.angle_beta   90.00
_cell.angle_gamma   90.00
#
_symmetry.space_group_name_H-M   'P 1'
#
loop_
_entity.id
_entity.type
_entity.pdbx_description
1 polymer ?
#
loop_
_entity_poly.entity_id
_entity_poly.type
_entity_poly.pdbx_seq_one_letter_code
_entity_poly.pdbx_strand_id
1 'polypeptide(L)'
;MSWMDRQEKNKKSNRHGRVSESQMMKKLGATSTPGSGALPSAKSDGFDDAFQYEHKSTIHKSYGLKLETIRKIEKEALDVGRDPVLSISFVNPTGESIPQGDYVVISKELFQSLVSGDLIKCL
;
A
#
# COMPACT_ATOMS: atom_id res chain seq x y z
N MET A 1 10.44 -26.68 14.05
CA MET A 1 10.57 -25.89 12.80
C MET A 1 11.97 -25.30 12.77
N SER A 2 12.78 -25.61 11.75
CA SER A 2 14.20 -25.23 11.68
C SER A 2 14.38 -23.74 11.35
N TRP A 3 15.55 -23.17 11.71
CA TRP A 3 15.93 -21.80 11.36
C TRP A 3 15.99 -21.60 9.83
N MET A 4 16.40 -22.64 9.11
CA MET A 4 16.42 -22.65 7.64
C MET A 4 15.01 -22.62 7.04
N ASP A 5 14.07 -23.40 7.58
CA ASP A 5 12.66 -23.39 7.14
C ASP A 5 12.01 -22.02 7.32
N ARG A 6 12.38 -21.31 8.39
CA ARG A 6 11.85 -19.97 8.70
C ARG A 6 12.39 -18.92 7.71
N GLN A 7 13.65 -19.03 7.29
CA GLN A 7 14.28 -18.15 6.30
C GLN A 7 13.73 -18.38 4.88
N GLU A 8 13.51 -19.64 4.47
CA GLU A 8 12.89 -19.93 3.18
C GLU A 8 11.44 -19.45 3.12
N LYS A 9 10.67 -19.62 4.21
CA LYS A 9 9.29 -19.14 4.29
C LYS A 9 9.22 -17.61 4.22
N ASN A 10 10.12 -16.90 4.90
CA ASN A 10 10.26 -15.44 4.79
C ASN A 10 10.66 -14.98 3.38
N LYS A 11 11.59 -15.68 2.72
CA LYS A 11 11.98 -15.38 1.33
C LYS A 11 10.83 -15.56 0.34
N LYS A 12 10.04 -16.64 0.46
CA LYS A 12 8.84 -16.87 -0.37
C LYS A 12 7.77 -15.81 -0.10
N SER A 13 7.52 -15.47 1.17
CA SER A 13 6.58 -14.42 1.57
C SER A 13 6.95 -13.05 1.01
N ASN A 14 8.23 -12.67 1.08
CA ASN A 14 8.72 -11.39 0.52
C ASN A 14 8.61 -11.33 -1.00
N ARG A 15 8.82 -12.46 -1.70
CA ARG A 15 8.71 -12.48 -3.17
C ARG A 15 7.25 -12.31 -3.63
N HIS A 16 6.30 -12.93 -2.94
CA HIS A 16 4.88 -12.74 -3.24
C HIS A 16 4.39 -11.33 -2.89
N GLY A 17 4.83 -10.75 -1.77
CA GLY A 17 4.55 -9.35 -1.41
C GLY A 17 4.96 -8.38 -2.51
N ARG A 18 6.19 -8.48 -3.00
CA ARG A 18 6.72 -7.59 -4.05
C ARG A 18 6.00 -7.71 -5.40
N VAL A 19 5.49 -8.90 -5.73
CA VAL A 19 4.68 -9.09 -6.95
C VAL A 19 3.31 -8.44 -6.79
N SER A 20 2.67 -8.60 -5.63
CA SER A 20 1.40 -7.95 -5.29
C SER A 20 1.54 -6.42 -5.30
N GLU A 21 2.59 -5.88 -4.68
CA GLU A 21 2.91 -4.45 -4.68
C GLU A 21 3.08 -3.92 -6.10
N SER A 22 3.91 -4.56 -6.93
CA SER A 22 4.13 -4.12 -8.31
C SER A 22 2.85 -4.16 -9.15
N GLN A 23 2.01 -5.19 -8.99
CA GLN A 23 0.73 -5.27 -9.69
C GLN A 23 -0.24 -4.18 -9.23
N MET A 24 -0.31 -3.91 -7.92
CA MET A 24 -1.15 -2.85 -7.40
C MET A 24 -0.71 -1.47 -7.87
N MET A 25 0.59 -1.18 -7.85
CA MET A 25 1.11 0.10 -8.32
C MET A 25 0.79 0.32 -9.81
N LYS A 26 0.88 -0.73 -10.63
CA LYS A 26 0.42 -0.66 -12.03
C LYS A 26 -1.07 -0.37 -12.15
N LYS A 27 -1.92 -1.00 -11.34
CA LYS A 27 -3.37 -0.73 -11.33
C LYS A 27 -3.69 0.72 -10.92
N LEU A 28 -2.90 1.29 -10.01
CA LEU A 28 -3.05 2.65 -9.51
C LEU A 28 -2.41 3.70 -10.43
N GLY A 29 -1.66 3.30 -11.46
CA GLY A 29 -0.87 4.24 -12.28
C GLY A 29 0.35 4.82 -11.55
N ALA A 30 0.74 4.21 -10.42
CA ALA A 30 1.78 4.70 -9.53
C ALA A 30 3.18 4.17 -9.91
N THR A 31 4.20 4.97 -9.58
CA THR A 31 5.60 4.57 -9.63
C THR A 31 5.93 3.74 -8.38
N SER A 32 6.43 2.52 -8.56
CA SER A 32 6.89 1.68 -7.43
C SER A 32 8.19 2.22 -6.84
N THR A 33 8.30 2.24 -5.51
CA THR A 33 9.53 2.63 -4.83
C THR A 33 10.55 1.48 -4.84
N PRO A 34 11.75 1.64 -5.43
CA PRO A 34 12.74 0.57 -5.41
C PRO A 34 13.27 0.34 -3.98
N GLY A 35 13.04 -0.86 -3.44
CA GLY A 35 13.68 -1.29 -2.18
C GLY A 35 13.04 -0.78 -0.90
N SER A 36 11.71 -0.65 -0.87
CA SER A 36 10.95 -0.38 0.36
C SER A 36 11.41 -1.35 1.47
N GLY A 37 12.01 -0.79 2.52
CA GLY A 37 12.57 -1.54 3.66
C GLY A 37 14.06 -1.32 3.98
N ALA A 38 14.86 -0.73 3.08
CA ALA A 38 16.31 -0.56 3.30
C ALA A 38 16.79 0.89 3.55
N LEU A 39 15.96 1.91 3.30
CA LEU A 39 16.30 3.32 3.51
C LEU A 39 15.26 4.01 4.40
N PRO A 40 15.67 4.81 5.41
CA PRO A 40 14.75 5.51 6.32
C PRO A 40 13.75 6.47 5.63
N SER A 41 14.05 6.89 4.39
CA SER A 41 13.29 7.88 3.60
C SER A 41 12.55 7.30 2.39
N ALA A 42 12.67 5.99 2.10
CA ALA A 42 11.99 5.33 0.97
C ALA A 42 11.10 4.20 1.50
N LYS A 43 9.99 4.56 2.14
CA LYS A 43 9.20 3.63 2.99
C LYS A 43 7.85 3.21 2.45
N SER A 44 7.28 3.92 1.47
CA SER A 44 6.01 3.51 0.86
C SER A 44 6.25 2.56 -0.32
N ASP A 45 5.23 1.80 -0.67
CA ASP A 45 5.29 0.82 -1.76
C ASP A 45 5.24 1.48 -3.15
N GLY A 46 4.67 2.67 -3.26
CA GLY A 46 4.77 3.53 -4.44
C GLY A 46 4.21 4.93 -4.23
N PHE A 47 4.22 5.72 -5.29
CA PHE A 47 3.74 7.10 -5.31
C PHE A 47 3.40 7.57 -6.73
N ASP A 48 2.64 8.65 -6.84
CA ASP A 48 2.53 9.47 -8.05
C ASP A 48 2.69 10.96 -7.69
N ASP A 49 2.24 11.87 -8.54
CA ASP A 49 2.35 13.31 -8.30
C ASP A 49 1.45 13.81 -7.16
N ALA A 50 0.33 13.14 -6.90
CA ALA A 50 -0.66 13.53 -5.91
C ALA A 50 -0.58 12.68 -4.63
N PHE A 51 -0.27 11.39 -4.75
CA PHE A 51 -0.47 10.40 -3.71
C PHE A 51 0.78 9.61 -3.36
N GLN A 52 0.89 9.26 -2.07
CA GLN A 52 1.85 8.29 -1.56
C GLN A 52 1.11 7.01 -1.15
N TYR A 53 1.50 5.87 -1.71
CA TYR A 53 0.80 4.60 -1.56
C TYR A 53 1.54 3.62 -0.64
N GLU A 54 0.82 3.12 0.37
CA GLU A 54 1.14 1.88 1.07
C GLU A 54 0.19 0.78 0.58
N HIS A 55 0.70 -0.44 0.42
CA HIS A 55 -0.06 -1.60 0.01
C HIS A 55 -0.01 -2.73 1.03
N LYS A 56 -1.15 -3.39 1.23
CA LYS A 56 -1.26 -4.60 2.03
C LYS A 56 -2.16 -5.60 1.34
N SER A 57 -1.70 -6.84 1.25
CA SER A 57 -2.49 -7.98 0.77
C SER A 57 -2.75 -8.97 1.90
N THR A 58 -3.93 -9.60 1.92
CA THR A 58 -4.26 -10.65 2.89
C THR A 58 -5.07 -11.78 2.27
N ILE A 59 -4.75 -13.03 2.62
CA ILE A 59 -5.57 -14.20 2.30
C ILE A 59 -6.71 -14.43 3.30
N HIS A 60 -6.71 -13.68 4.40
CA HIS A 60 -7.72 -13.78 5.44
C HIS A 60 -8.97 -12.99 5.05
N LYS A 61 -10.12 -13.33 5.65
CA LYS A 61 -11.40 -12.62 5.42
C LYS A 61 -11.50 -11.28 6.15
N SER A 62 -10.42 -10.84 6.80
CA SER A 62 -10.35 -9.57 7.52
C SER A 62 -8.94 -8.99 7.45
N TYR A 63 -8.88 -7.67 7.62
CA TYR A 63 -7.65 -6.91 7.80
C TYR A 63 -7.80 -5.99 9.01
N GLY A 64 -6.91 -6.13 9.99
CA GLY A 64 -6.90 -5.28 11.16
C GLY A 64 -6.16 -3.98 10.89
N LEU A 65 -6.89 -2.88 10.74
CA LEU A 65 -6.29 -1.56 10.59
C LEU A 65 -5.97 -0.95 11.96
N LYS A 66 -4.70 -0.63 12.17
CA LYS A 66 -4.24 0.07 13.38
C LYS A 66 -4.04 1.56 13.10
N LEU A 67 -4.37 2.39 14.08
CA LEU A 67 -4.15 3.84 14.00
C LEU A 67 -2.67 4.21 13.81
N GLU A 68 -1.75 3.45 14.40
CA GLU A 68 -0.30 3.66 14.22
C GLU A 68 0.13 3.53 12.75
N THR A 69 -0.50 2.61 12.01
CA THR A 69 -0.22 2.41 10.58
C THR A 69 -0.64 3.63 9.78
N ILE A 70 -1.84 4.16 10.04
CA ILE A 70 -2.34 5.36 9.36
C ILE A 70 -1.42 6.55 9.62
N ARG A 71 -1.09 6.82 10.88
CA ARG A 71 -0.20 7.94 11.25
C ARG A 71 1.19 7.86 10.62
N LYS A 72 1.72 6.65 10.45
CA LYS A 72 2.99 6.43 9.77
C LYS A 72 2.89 6.85 8.30
N ILE A 73 1.88 6.35 7.58
CA ILE A 73 1.68 6.62 6.16
C ILE A 73 1.40 8.11 5.93
N GLU A 74 0.56 8.72 6.78
CA GLU A 74 0.29 10.17 6.75
C GLU A 74 1.57 10.97 6.90
N LYS A 75 2.39 10.67 7.91
CA LYS A 75 3.66 11.37 8.09
C LYS A 75 4.56 11.26 6.86
N GLU A 76 4.72 10.04 6.34
CA GLU A 76 5.61 9.79 5.19
C GLU A 76 5.12 10.47 3.91
N ALA A 77 3.81 10.56 3.69
CA ALA A 77 3.21 11.26 2.56
C ALA A 77 3.37 12.78 2.68
N LEU A 78 3.08 13.33 3.87
CA LEU A 78 3.15 14.76 4.14
C LEU A 78 4.60 15.29 4.09
N ASP A 79 5.58 14.49 4.53
CA ASP A 79 7.02 14.84 4.46
C ASP A 79 7.49 15.10 3.01
N VAL A 80 6.76 14.57 2.01
CA VAL A 80 7.03 14.76 0.58
C VAL A 80 5.94 15.54 -0.16
N GLY A 81 4.99 16.14 0.56
CA GLY A 81 3.93 16.98 -0.01
C GLY A 81 2.85 16.22 -0.81
N ARG A 82 2.57 14.97 -0.44
CA ARG A 82 1.56 14.12 -1.09
C ARG A 82 0.47 13.68 -0.12
N ASP A 83 -0.64 13.25 -0.69
CA ASP A 83 -1.76 12.70 0.06
C ASP A 83 -1.56 11.19 0.36
N PRO A 84 -1.80 10.74 1.60
CA PRO A 84 -1.59 9.35 1.99
C PRO A 84 -2.73 8.44 1.52
N VAL A 85 -2.36 7.31 0.93
CA VAL A 85 -3.30 6.27 0.50
C VAL A 85 -2.84 4.90 1.00
N LEU A 86 -3.71 4.21 1.74
CA LEU A 86 -3.53 2.80 2.05
C LEU A 86 -4.43 1.95 1.14
N SER A 87 -3.84 1.04 0.38
CA SER A 87 -4.56 0.05 -0.39
C SER A 87 -4.54 -1.31 0.29
N ILE A 88 -5.69 -1.99 0.30
CA ILE A 88 -5.88 -3.31 0.88
C ILE A 88 -6.46 -4.24 -0.19
N SER A 89 -5.77 -5.35 -0.45
CA SER A 89 -6.25 -6.40 -1.35
C SER A 89 -6.52 -7.68 -0.59
N PHE A 90 -7.76 -8.14 -0.64
CA PHE A 90 -8.12 -9.50 -0.27
C PHE A 90 -7.78 -10.42 -1.44
N VAL A 91 -6.89 -11.37 -1.21
CA VAL A 91 -6.35 -12.24 -2.26
C VAL A 91 -6.68 -13.71 -1.97
N ASN A 92 -6.74 -14.53 -3.03
CA ASN A 92 -6.83 -15.98 -2.89
C ASN A 92 -5.47 -16.57 -2.43
N PRO A 93 -5.39 -17.86 -2.09
CA PRO A 93 -4.12 -18.48 -1.69
C PRO A 93 -3.01 -18.45 -2.75
N THR A 94 -3.34 -18.24 -4.02
CA THR A 94 -2.38 -18.06 -5.12
C THR A 94 -1.88 -16.62 -5.25
N GLY A 95 -2.43 -15.68 -4.46
CA GLY A 95 -2.01 -14.28 -4.40
C GLY A 95 -2.77 -13.35 -5.36
N GLU A 96 -3.79 -13.84 -6.04
CA GLU A 96 -4.61 -13.05 -6.96
C GLU A 96 -5.74 -12.37 -6.19
N SER A 97 -5.98 -11.07 -6.45
CA SER A 97 -7.12 -10.34 -5.88
C SER A 97 -8.42 -11.09 -6.15
N ILE A 98 -9.22 -11.27 -5.10
CA ILE A 98 -10.59 -11.76 -5.27
C ILE A 98 -11.44 -10.69 -5.98
N PRO A 99 -12.49 -11.07 -6.72
CA PRO A 99 -13.42 -10.10 -7.29
C PRO A 99 -13.95 -9.16 -6.21
N GLN A 100 -13.86 -7.84 -6.46
CA GLN A 100 -14.24 -6.79 -5.50
C GLN A 100 -13.48 -6.84 -4.17
N GLY A 101 -12.27 -7.41 -4.16
CA GLY A 101 -11.41 -7.54 -2.99
C GLY A 101 -10.43 -6.38 -2.77
N ASP A 102 -10.42 -5.38 -3.65
CA ASP A 102 -9.48 -4.27 -3.59
C ASP A 102 -10.17 -3.02 -2.99
N TYR A 103 -9.61 -2.49 -1.93
CA TYR A 103 -10.14 -1.34 -1.19
C TYR A 103 -9.08 -0.26 -0.99
N VAL A 104 -9.54 0.99 -0.91
CA VAL A 104 -8.72 2.15 -0.59
C VAL A 104 -9.19 2.75 0.72
N VAL A 105 -8.22 3.10 1.58
CA VAL A 105 -8.44 3.81 2.83
C VAL A 105 -7.72 5.15 2.74
N ILE A 106 -8.47 6.21 2.97
CA ILE A 106 -8.03 7.60 3.01
C ILE A 106 -8.66 8.30 4.22
N SER A 107 -8.12 9.45 4.61
CA SER A 107 -8.72 10.27 5.66
C SER A 107 -10.10 10.78 5.21
N LYS A 108 -10.93 11.12 6.19
CA LYS A 108 -12.26 11.70 5.91
C LYS A 108 -12.11 13.03 5.17
N GLU A 109 -11.13 13.82 5.56
CA GLU A 109 -10.83 15.14 5.01
C GLU A 109 -10.44 15.02 3.53
N LEU A 110 -9.57 14.06 3.20
CA LEU A 110 -9.19 13.77 1.81
C LEU A 110 -10.39 13.30 1.00
N PHE A 111 -11.21 12.39 1.55
CA PHE A 111 -12.45 11.96 0.89
C PHE A 111 -13.40 13.12 0.62
N GLN A 112 -13.58 14.02 1.59
CA GLN A 112 -14.42 15.21 1.43
C GLN A 112 -13.91 16.11 0.31
N SER A 113 -12.59 16.36 0.25
CA SER A 113 -11.95 17.16 -0.79
C SER A 113 -12.10 16.56 -2.20
N LEU A 114 -12.01 15.23 -2.30
CA LEU A 114 -12.24 14.50 -3.56
C LEU A 114 -13.69 14.62 -4.03
N VAL A 115 -14.65 14.50 -3.11
CA VAL A 115 -16.09 14.56 -3.41
C VAL A 115 -16.57 15.99 -3.69
N SER A 116 -16.00 17.00 -3.02
CA SER A 116 -16.31 18.40 -3.28
C SER A 116 -15.71 18.92 -4.60
N GLY A 117 -14.76 18.17 -5.19
CA GLY A 117 -14.05 18.58 -6.40
C GLY A 117 -12.93 19.58 -6.13
N ASP A 118 -12.61 19.86 -4.87
CA ASP A 118 -11.56 20.80 -4.48
C ASP A 118 -10.15 20.31 -4.85
N LEU A 119 -9.99 18.98 -5.03
CA LEU A 119 -8.72 18.35 -5.39
C LEU A 119 -8.36 18.45 -6.90
N ILE A 120 -9.25 18.99 -7.76
CA ILE A 120 -8.97 19.20 -9.19
C ILE A 120 -8.38 20.60 -9.41
N LYS A 121 -7.12 20.83 -9.00
CA LYS A 121 -6.35 22.03 -9.42
C LYS A 121 -4.89 21.78 -9.81
N CYS A 122 -4.46 20.52 -9.89
CA CYS A 122 -3.09 20.17 -10.30
C CYS A 122 -3.04 19.18 -11.48
N LEU A 123 -3.98 19.28 -12.43
CA LEU A 123 -3.85 18.71 -13.78
C LEU A 123 -3.77 19.84 -14.80
#